data_AF-A0A2I4D9E9-F1
#
_entry.id   AF-A0A2I4D9E9-F1
#
_cell.length_a   1.000
_cell.length_b   1.000
_cell.length_c   1.000
_cell.angle_alpha   90.00
_cell.angle_beta   90.00
_cell.angle_gamma   90.00
#
_symmetry.space_group_name_H-M   'P 1'
#
loop_
_entity.id
_entity.type
_entity.pdbx_description
1 polymer ?
#
loop_
_entity_poly.entity_id
_entity_poly.type
_entity_poly.pdbx_seq_one_letter_code
_entity_poly.pdbx_strand_id
1 'polypeptide(L)'
;MYQLWDDYADGDLRILPEAENKHLLPADRKPGEETESLVGKQVEYVTDKGVKRTGLVIYQVPAKPSVYYIKYDDDFHIHVYDLVKTT
;
A
#
# COMPACT_ATOMS: atom_id res chain seq x y z
N MET A 1 8.50 12.53 -4.92
CA MET A 1 8.40 12.83 -3.48
C MET A 1 8.00 14.29 -3.36
N TYR A 2 7.05 14.62 -2.48
CA TYR A 2 6.54 15.98 -2.29
C TYR A 2 6.92 16.50 -0.92
N GLN A 3 7.11 17.82 -0.80
CA GLN A 3 7.38 18.50 0.47
C GLN A 3 6.06 18.95 1.11
N LEU A 4 5.27 17.98 1.57
CA LEU A 4 3.89 18.17 2.07
C LEU A 4 3.73 19.21 3.21
N TRP A 5 4.83 19.61 3.86
CA TRP A 5 4.79 20.70 4.83
C TRP A 5 4.46 22.01 4.11
N ASP A 6 5.18 22.33 3.03
CA ASP A 6 5.00 23.58 2.30
C ASP A 6 3.58 23.65 1.71
N ASP A 7 3.09 22.55 1.12
CA ASP A 7 1.71 22.45 0.62
C ASP A 7 0.65 22.68 1.72
N TYR A 8 0.92 22.23 2.96
CA TYR A 8 0.02 22.48 4.09
C TYR A 8 0.08 23.94 4.56
N ALA A 9 1.28 24.54 4.58
CA ALA A 9 1.48 25.94 4.94
C ALA A 9 0.81 26.89 3.95
N ASP A 10 0.89 26.58 2.66
CA ASP A 10 0.28 27.36 1.57
C ASP A 10 -1.24 27.13 1.46
N GLY A 11 -1.78 26.13 2.16
CA GLY A 11 -3.21 25.81 2.20
C GLY A 11 -3.70 24.92 1.06
N ASP A 12 -2.80 24.39 0.24
CA ASP A 12 -3.08 23.49 -0.88
C ASP A 12 -3.27 22.02 -0.42
N LEU A 13 -2.84 21.68 0.80
CA LEU A 13 -3.02 20.37 1.42
C LEU A 13 -3.95 20.43 2.64
N ARG A 14 -4.94 19.53 2.67
CA ARG A 14 -5.84 19.35 3.83
C ARG A 14 -5.72 17.94 4.40
N ILE A 15 -5.44 17.85 5.71
CA ILE A 15 -5.48 16.58 6.46
C ILE A 15 -6.94 16.27 6.83
N LEU A 16 -7.44 15.12 6.39
CA LEU A 16 -8.80 14.67 6.70
C LEU A 16 -8.82 13.85 8.01
N PRO A 17 -9.90 13.97 8.83
CA PRO A 17 -10.07 13.14 10.01
C PRO A 17 -10.11 11.65 9.67
N GLU A 18 -9.54 10.82 10.53
CA GLU A 18 -9.50 9.37 10.35
C GLU A 18 -10.89 8.73 10.28
N ALA A 19 -11.89 9.32 10.97
CA ALA A 19 -13.28 8.88 10.92
C ALA A 19 -13.89 8.94 9.51
N GLU A 20 -13.47 9.90 8.69
CA GLU A 20 -13.90 10.03 7.29
C GLU A 20 -13.18 9.01 6.39
N ASN A 21 -12.05 8.48 6.85
CA ASN A 21 -11.24 7.47 6.16
C ASN A 21 -11.51 6.03 6.61
N LYS A 22 -12.49 5.78 7.49
CA LYS A 22 -12.79 4.42 7.98
C LYS A 22 -13.03 3.38 6.88
N HIS A 23 -13.56 3.79 5.73
CA HIS A 23 -13.76 2.91 4.58
C HIS A 23 -12.45 2.52 3.87
N LEU A 24 -11.37 3.27 4.10
CA LEU A 24 -10.03 3.05 3.55
C LEU A 24 -9.08 2.41 4.57
N LEU A 25 -9.48 2.28 5.83
CA LEU A 25 -8.68 1.61 6.85
C LEU A 25 -9.02 0.11 6.80
N PRO A 26 -8.02 -0.79 6.79
CA PRO A 26 -8.28 -2.20 7.02
C PRO A 26 -9.04 -2.33 8.35
N ALA A 27 -10.16 -3.05 8.33
CA ALA A 27 -11.03 -3.23 9.48
C ALA A 27 -10.18 -3.52 10.73
N ASP A 28 -10.45 -2.77 11.80
CA ASP A 28 -9.76 -2.81 13.10
C ASP A 28 -9.21 -4.21 13.40
N ARG A 29 -7.91 -4.42 13.12
CA ARG A 29 -7.27 -5.71 13.37
C ARG A 29 -7.36 -5.97 14.86
N LYS A 30 -7.83 -7.16 15.23
CA LYS A 30 -7.83 -7.58 16.64
C LYS A 30 -6.39 -7.55 17.15
N PRO A 31 -6.13 -7.04 18.37
CA PRO A 31 -4.80 -7.10 18.96
C PRO A 31 -4.37 -8.57 19.05
N GLY A 32 -3.35 -8.97 18.28
CA GLY A 32 -2.83 -10.35 18.24
C GLY A 32 -2.93 -11.08 16.90
N GLU A 33 -3.48 -10.46 15.84
CA GLU A 33 -3.43 -11.05 14.49
C GLU A 33 -2.06 -10.76 13.83
N GLU A 34 -1.11 -11.66 14.08
CA GLU A 34 0.20 -11.68 13.43
C GLU A 34 0.02 -12.09 11.97
N THR A 35 -0.18 -11.10 11.09
CA THR A 35 -0.05 -11.35 9.65
C THR A 35 1.42 -11.49 9.34
N GLU A 36 1.83 -12.68 8.93
CA GLU A 36 3.18 -12.96 8.44
C GLU A 36 3.54 -11.91 7.37
N SER A 37 4.67 -11.22 7.55
CA SER A 37 5.06 -10.15 6.64
C SER A 37 5.25 -10.71 5.24
N LEU A 38 4.61 -10.09 4.25
CA LEU A 38 4.75 -10.48 2.84
C LEU A 38 6.05 -9.97 2.21
N VAL A 39 6.85 -9.20 2.95
CA VAL A 39 8.13 -8.66 2.45
C VAL A 39 9.05 -9.81 2.04
N GLY A 40 9.63 -9.69 0.85
CA GLY A 40 10.48 -10.72 0.23
C GLY A 40 9.71 -11.82 -0.52
N LYS A 41 8.37 -11.84 -0.47
CA LYS A 41 7.58 -12.78 -1.28
C LYS A 41 7.47 -12.29 -2.73
N GLN A 42 7.58 -13.21 -3.68
CA GLN A 42 7.31 -12.95 -5.09
C GLN A 42 5.79 -12.84 -5.32
N VAL A 43 5.39 -11.91 -6.17
CA VAL A 43 4.00 -11.70 -6.57
C VAL A 43 3.87 -11.81 -8.07
N GLU A 44 2.71 -12.27 -8.52
CA GLU A 44 2.36 -12.37 -9.93
C GLU A 44 1.04 -11.64 -10.17
N TYR A 45 1.02 -10.80 -11.20
CA TYR A 45 -0.17 -10.07 -11.61
C TYR A 45 -0.41 -10.30 -13.11
N VAL A 46 -1.64 -10.62 -13.48
CA VAL A 46 -2.05 -10.70 -14.89
C VAL A 46 -2.80 -9.43 -15.21
N THR A 47 -2.23 -8.65 -16.14
CA THR A 47 -2.86 -7.44 -16.67
C THR A 47 -4.17 -7.78 -17.38
N ASP A 48 -5.03 -6.79 -17.56
CA ASP A 48 -6.24 -6.84 -18.39
C ASP A 48 -5.97 -7.39 -19.81
N LYS A 49 -4.77 -7.12 -20.35
CA LYS A 49 -4.30 -7.62 -21.65
C LYS A 49 -3.76 -9.06 -21.61
N GLY A 50 -3.86 -9.74 -20.48
CA GLY A 50 -3.37 -11.12 -20.30
C GLY A 50 -1.85 -11.24 -20.13
N VAL A 51 -1.12 -10.11 -20.06
CA VAL A 51 0.33 -10.13 -19.82
C VAL A 51 0.59 -10.36 -18.35
N LYS A 52 1.36 -11.41 -18.04
CA LYS A 52 1.80 -11.75 -16.69
C LYS A 52 3.03 -10.92 -16.31
N ARG A 53 2.98 -10.28 -15.14
CA ARG A 53 4.06 -9.52 -14.53
C ARG A 53 4.45 -10.16 -13.20
N THR A 54 5.75 -10.39 -13.02
CA THR A 54 6.33 -10.80 -11.74
C THR A 54 6.92 -9.60 -11.02
N GLY A 55 6.81 -9.62 -9.70
CA GLY A 55 7.40 -8.61 -8.85
C GLY A 55 7.74 -9.14 -7.47
N LEU A 56 8.34 -8.27 -6.66
CA LEU A 56 8.75 -8.55 -5.29
C LEU A 56 8.10 -7.55 -4.34
N VAL A 57 7.60 -8.03 -3.21
CA VAL A 57 7.18 -7.16 -2.11
C VAL A 57 8.44 -6.67 -1.40
N ILE A 58 8.71 -5.37 -1.43
CA ILE A 58 9.97 -4.80 -0.93
C ILE A 58 9.82 -4.08 0.41
N TYR A 59 8.60 -3.67 0.77
CA TYR A 59 8.37 -2.91 2.00
C TYR A 59 6.91 -3.02 2.46
N GLN A 60 6.70 -3.00 3.78
CA GLN A 60 5.39 -2.93 4.42
C GLN A 60 5.29 -1.61 5.19
N VAL A 61 4.22 -0.84 4.96
CA VAL A 61 4.06 0.48 5.56
C VAL A 61 3.68 0.36 7.04
N PRO A 62 4.49 0.86 7.99
CA PRO A 62 4.21 0.70 9.42
C PRO A 62 2.93 1.39 9.88
N ALA A 63 2.61 2.57 9.30
CA ALA A 63 1.40 3.33 9.63
C ALA A 63 0.11 2.66 9.13
N LYS A 64 0.19 1.81 8.10
CA LYS A 64 -0.95 1.06 7.56
C LYS A 64 -0.47 -0.33 7.11
N PRO A 65 -0.46 -1.33 8.02
CA PRO A 65 0.16 -2.64 7.76
C PRO A 65 -0.47 -3.50 6.65
N SER A 66 -1.62 -3.10 6.10
CA SER A 66 -2.19 -3.73 4.91
C SER A 66 -1.60 -3.20 3.60
N VAL A 67 -0.86 -2.07 3.66
CA VAL A 67 -0.24 -1.44 2.49
C VAL A 67 1.20 -1.91 2.31
N TYR A 68 1.50 -2.33 1.09
CA TYR A 68 2.80 -2.85 0.68
C TYR A 68 3.32 -2.13 -0.55
N TYR A 69 4.65 -2.03 -0.63
CA TYR A 69 5.34 -1.57 -1.82
C TYR A 69 5.81 -2.77 -2.62
N ILE A 70 5.48 -2.77 -3.90
CA ILE A 70 5.78 -3.84 -4.84
C ILE A 70 6.64 -3.28 -5.97
N LYS A 71 7.71 -3.99 -6.27
CA LYS A 71 8.60 -3.71 -7.39
C LYS A 71 8.42 -4.80 -8.45
N TYR A 72 7.90 -4.44 -9.61
CA TYR A 72 7.83 -5.35 -10.75
C TYR A 72 9.15 -5.35 -11.52
N ASP A 73 9.47 -6.50 -12.13
CA ASP A 73 10.73 -6.69 -12.87
C ASP A 73 10.78 -5.88 -14.17
N ASP A 74 9.61 -5.60 -14.76
CA ASP A 74 9.45 -4.91 -16.04
C ASP A 74 9.22 -3.39 -15.92
N ASP A 75 9.27 -2.84 -14.70
CA ASP A 75 8.97 -1.43 -14.42
C ASP A 75 10.00 -0.82 -13.46
N PHE A 76 10.34 0.45 -13.66
CA PHE A 76 11.20 1.21 -12.75
C PHE A 76 10.44 1.83 -11.57
N HIS A 77 9.11 1.96 -11.64
CA HIS A 77 8.30 2.49 -10.54
C HIS A 77 8.17 1.51 -9.36
N ILE A 78 7.87 2.08 -8.20
CA ILE A 78 7.41 1.33 -7.01
C ILE A 78 5.89 1.49 -6.95
N HIS A 79 5.18 0.38 -6.92
CA HIS A 79 3.73 0.37 -6.83
C HIS A 79 3.29 0.22 -5.39
N VAL A 80 2.24 0.95 -4.99
CA VAL A 80 1.69 0.93 -3.64
C VAL A 80 0.33 0.25 -3.69
N TYR A 81 0.20 -0.89 -3.02
CA TYR A 81 -1.03 -1.68 -3.00
C TYR A 81 -1.53 -1.89 -1.58
N ASP A 82 -2.86 -1.84 -1.43
CA ASP A 82 -3.54 -2.36 -0.25
C ASP A 82 -3.84 -3.85 -0.47
N LEU A 83 -3.09 -4.72 0.21
CA LEU A 83 -3.24 -6.17 0.10
C LEU A 83 -4.18 -6.65 1.21
N VAL A 84 -5.43 -6.87 0.83
CA VAL A 84 -6.46 -7.44 1.71
C VAL A 84 -6.67 -8.92 1.38
N LYS A 85 -6.72 -9.75 2.41
CA LYS A 85 -7.05 -11.17 2.25
C LYS A 85 -8.55 -11.29 2.00
N THR A 86 -8.94 -11.63 0.78
CA THR A 86 -10.31 -12.05 0.47
C THR A 86 -10.46 -13.53 0.80
N THR A 87 -11.46 -13.85 1.63
CA THR A 87 -11.83 -15.22 2.03
C THR A 87 -12.90 -15.77 1.13
#